data_AF-A0A1V4UXU4-F1
#
_entry.id   AF-A0A1V4UXU4-F1
#
_cell.length_a   1.000
_cell.length_b   1.000
_cell.length_c   1.000
_cell.angle_alpha   90.00
_cell.angle_beta   90.00
_cell.angle_gamma   90.00
#
_symmetry.space_group_name_H-M   'P 1'
#
loop_
_entity.id
_entity.type
_entity.pdbx_description
1 polymer ?
#
loop_
_entity_poly.entity_id
_entity_poly.type
_entity_poly.pdbx_seq_one_letter_code
_entity_poly.pdbx_strand_id
1 'polypeptide(L)'
;MEKKAIPDQSRYTYVYHPSRAHKERWEKLAAKAHTSLSKFIIAAVDGVVDEKEELAPRHVRELEGLKNEVKTLREDLQRKNILLERYEAELKRYRAAPWMETDFAGSRLLNEDLVRVLKARGSVDRHQLFEALGIDRREHDLTNAVIKQLESLEGFGFIELEKDTWRWIA
;
A
#
# COMPACT_ATOMS: atom_id res chain seq x y z
N MET A 1 -60.63 11.45 -11.00
CA MET A 1 -59.94 11.57 -12.30
C MET A 1 -58.74 12.48 -12.12
N GLU A 2 -57.55 11.92 -12.20
CA GLU A 2 -56.29 12.64 -12.02
C GLU A 2 -56.04 13.53 -13.26
N LYS A 3 -55.96 14.85 -13.08
CA LYS A 3 -55.65 15.77 -14.17
C LYS A 3 -54.20 15.54 -14.59
N LYS A 4 -53.98 14.91 -15.76
CA LYS A 4 -52.65 14.86 -16.40
C LYS A 4 -52.15 16.30 -16.57
N ALA A 5 -51.05 16.62 -15.89
CA ALA A 5 -50.39 17.92 -16.03
C ALA A 5 -49.98 18.13 -17.50
N ILE A 6 -50.26 19.31 -18.03
CA ILE A 6 -49.86 19.70 -19.38
C ILE A 6 -48.33 19.84 -19.37
N PRO A 7 -47.60 19.19 -20.31
CA PRO A 7 -46.15 19.33 -20.40
C PRO A 7 -45.75 20.80 -20.60
N ASP A 8 -44.72 21.23 -19.88
CA ASP A 8 -44.17 22.58 -20.00
C ASP A 8 -43.58 22.78 -21.41
N GLN A 9 -44.25 23.64 -22.19
CA GLN A 9 -43.88 23.89 -23.58
C GLN A 9 -42.52 24.59 -23.71
N SER A 10 -42.05 25.28 -22.68
CA SER A 10 -40.74 25.95 -22.69
C SER A 10 -39.56 24.97 -22.72
N ARG A 11 -39.78 23.70 -22.37
CA ARG A 11 -38.77 22.64 -22.35
C ARG A 11 -38.64 21.87 -23.66
N TYR A 12 -39.48 22.15 -24.66
CA TYR A 12 -39.42 21.47 -25.95
C TYR A 12 -38.32 22.04 -26.83
N THR A 13 -37.53 21.15 -27.43
CA THR A 13 -36.55 21.49 -28.46
C THR A 13 -36.95 20.82 -29.76
N TYR A 14 -37.01 21.60 -30.84
CA TYR A 14 -37.29 21.10 -32.18
C TYR A 14 -35.97 20.89 -32.92
N VAL A 15 -35.75 19.66 -33.38
CA VAL A 15 -34.58 19.31 -34.20
C VAL A 15 -35.07 18.93 -35.59
N TYR A 16 -34.56 19.62 -36.60
CA TYR A 16 -34.82 19.29 -38.00
C TYR A 16 -33.70 18.38 -38.53
N HIS A 17 -34.07 17.23 -39.07
CA HIS A 17 -33.09 16.32 -39.64
C HIS A 17 -32.75 16.70 -41.09
N PRO A 18 -31.47 16.61 -41.50
CA PRO A 18 -31.03 16.94 -42.86
C PRO A 18 -31.75 16.15 -43.97
N SER A 19 -32.24 14.95 -43.67
CA SER A 19 -33.04 14.13 -44.59
C SER A 19 -33.95 13.16 -43.83
N ARG A 20 -34.94 12.59 -44.53
CA ARG A 20 -35.79 11.53 -43.97
C ARG A 20 -34.99 10.29 -43.58
N ALA A 21 -34.06 9.87 -44.44
CA ALA A 21 -33.16 8.74 -44.17
C ALA A 21 -32.30 8.95 -42.92
N HIS A 22 -31.89 10.20 -42.64
CA HIS A 22 -31.14 10.52 -41.43
C HIS A 22 -31.98 10.31 -40.16
N LYS A 23 -33.25 10.73 -40.16
CA LYS A 23 -34.17 10.49 -39.06
C LYS A 23 -34.42 8.99 -38.83
N GLU A 24 -34.70 8.25 -39.91
CA GLU A 24 -34.93 6.80 -39.84
C GLU A 24 -33.72 6.05 -39.25
N ARG A 25 -32.49 6.49 -39.58
CA ARG A 25 -31.28 5.92 -38.99
C ARG A 25 -31.26 6.09 -37.48
N TRP A 26 -31.61 7.26 -36.95
CA TRP A 26 -31.63 7.51 -35.52
C TRP A 26 -32.76 6.75 -34.83
N GLU A 27 -33.93 6.63 -35.46
CA GLU A 27 -35.03 5.81 -34.95
C GLU A 27 -34.63 4.33 -34.83
N LYS A 28 -33.92 3.79 -35.83
CA LYS A 28 -33.36 2.43 -35.77
C LYS A 28 -32.36 2.26 -34.63
N LEU A 29 -31.49 3.25 -34.40
CA LEU A 29 -30.52 3.23 -33.30
C LEU A 29 -31.20 3.30 -31.93
N ALA A 30 -32.20 4.17 -31.78
CA ALA A 30 -32.99 4.28 -30.56
C ALA A 30 -33.77 2.98 -30.27
N ALA A 31 -34.38 2.38 -31.30
CA ALA A 31 -35.06 1.09 -31.19
C ALA A 31 -34.11 -0.03 -30.79
N LYS A 32 -32.89 -0.08 -31.37
CA LYS A 32 -31.84 -1.03 -30.97
C LYS A 32 -31.41 -0.85 -29.51
N ALA A 33 -31.45 0.38 -29.00
CA ALA A 33 -31.17 0.71 -27.61
C ALA A 33 -32.41 0.62 -26.70
N HIS A 34 -33.53 0.07 -27.19
CA HIS A 34 -34.79 -0.10 -26.45
C HIS A 34 -35.31 1.18 -25.79
N THR A 35 -35.15 2.33 -26.45
CA THR A 35 -35.54 3.64 -25.91
C THR A 35 -36.28 4.48 -26.96
N SER A 36 -36.94 5.56 -26.53
CA SER A 36 -37.56 6.51 -27.45
C SER A 36 -36.50 7.36 -28.14
N LEU A 37 -36.80 7.85 -29.36
CA LEU A 37 -35.89 8.72 -30.11
C LEU A 37 -35.46 9.95 -29.27
N SER A 38 -36.40 10.59 -28.57
CA SER A 38 -36.10 11.75 -27.72
C SER A 38 -35.14 11.40 -26.59
N LYS A 39 -35.37 10.29 -25.88
CA LYS A 39 -34.50 9.86 -24.78
C LYS A 39 -33.12 9.41 -25.27
N PHE A 40 -33.06 8.80 -26.46
CA PHE A 40 -31.80 8.45 -27.13
C PHE A 40 -30.97 9.70 -27.46
N ILE A 41 -31.60 10.72 -28.06
CA ILE A 41 -30.92 11.96 -28.43
C ILE A 41 -30.41 12.69 -27.19
N ILE A 42 -31.24 12.82 -26.15
CA ILE A 42 -30.86 13.46 -24.89
C ILE A 42 -29.63 12.76 -24.30
N ALA A 43 -29.68 11.43 -24.13
CA ALA A 43 -28.56 10.68 -23.56
C ALA A 43 -27.27 10.79 -24.39
N ALA A 44 -27.38 10.81 -25.72
CA ALA A 44 -26.22 10.97 -26.61
C ALA A 44 -25.62 12.39 -26.55
N VAL A 45 -26.46 13.42 -26.40
CA VAL A 45 -26.01 14.81 -26.27
C VAL A 45 -25.41 15.05 -24.89
N ASP A 46 -26.10 14.62 -23.82
CA ASP A 46 -25.64 14.73 -22.44
C ASP A 46 -24.27 14.05 -22.28
N GLY A 47 -24.09 12.83 -22.81
CA GLY A 47 -22.78 12.16 -22.75
C GLY A 47 -21.63 12.93 -23.40
N VAL A 48 -21.88 13.63 -24.51
CA VAL A 48 -20.84 14.46 -25.18
C VAL A 48 -20.59 15.77 -24.43
N VAL A 49 -21.62 16.34 -23.80
CA VAL A 49 -21.50 17.56 -22.98
C VAL A 49 -20.73 17.25 -21.70
N ASP A 50 -21.12 16.19 -21.00
CA ASP A 50 -20.49 15.72 -19.76
C ASP A 50 -19.02 15.36 -19.98
N GLU A 51 -18.70 14.59 -21.03
CA GLU A 51 -17.30 14.28 -21.38
C GLU A 51 -16.46 15.56 -21.62
N LYS A 52 -17.03 16.57 -22.28
CA LYS A 52 -16.33 17.83 -22.55
C LYS A 52 -16.19 18.71 -21.31
N GLU A 53 -17.15 18.69 -20.40
CA GLU A 53 -17.03 19.35 -19.09
C GLU A 53 -15.99 18.66 -18.21
N GLU A 54 -15.94 17.34 -18.20
CA GLU A 54 -14.88 16.57 -17.52
C GLU A 54 -13.49 16.85 -18.12
N LEU A 55 -13.40 17.01 -19.44
CA LEU A 55 -12.17 17.39 -20.16
C LEU A 55 -11.85 18.90 -20.11
N ALA A 56 -12.58 19.69 -19.33
CA ALA A 56 -12.34 21.13 -19.25
C ALA A 56 -10.88 21.44 -18.84
N PRO A 57 -10.28 22.53 -19.35
CA PRO A 57 -8.86 22.85 -19.12
C PRO A 57 -8.46 22.95 -17.64
N ARG A 58 -9.42 23.25 -16.76
CA ARG A 58 -9.23 23.27 -15.31
C ARG A 58 -9.03 21.88 -14.73
N HIS A 59 -9.89 20.92 -15.09
CA HIS A 59 -9.77 19.53 -14.64
C HIS A 59 -8.49 18.87 -15.17
N VAL A 60 -8.08 19.19 -16.40
CA VAL A 60 -6.79 18.71 -16.96
C VAL A 60 -5.60 19.21 -16.13
N ARG A 61 -5.58 20.49 -15.75
CA ARG A 61 -4.52 21.06 -14.90
C ARG A 61 -4.53 20.47 -13.49
N GLU A 62 -5.70 20.26 -12.92
CA GLU A 62 -5.85 19.60 -11.60
C GLU A 62 -5.34 18.15 -11.66
N LEU A 63 -5.66 17.41 -12.73
CA LEU A 63 -5.13 16.06 -12.96
C LEU A 63 -3.60 16.04 -13.12
N GLU A 64 -3.03 16.99 -13.83
CA GLU A 64 -1.57 17.13 -13.95
C GLU A 64 -0.92 17.48 -12.60
N GLY A 65 -1.54 18.37 -11.82
CA GLY A 65 -1.11 18.71 -10.47
C GLY A 65 -1.09 17.49 -9.56
N LEU A 66 -2.18 16.73 -9.52
CA LEU A 66 -2.30 15.50 -8.73
C LEU A 66 -1.29 14.43 -9.18
N LYS A 67 -1.06 14.27 -10.48
CA LYS A 67 -0.03 13.34 -10.99
C LYS A 67 1.37 13.73 -10.53
N ASN A 68 1.68 15.02 -10.54
CA ASN A 68 2.97 15.51 -10.05
C ASN A 68 3.10 15.30 -8.54
N GLU A 69 2.06 15.56 -7.77
CA GLU A 69 2.05 15.34 -6.31
C GLU A 69 2.26 13.85 -5.97
N VAL A 70 1.55 12.95 -6.66
CA VAL A 70 1.73 11.50 -6.50
C VAL A 70 3.17 11.09 -6.82
N LYS A 71 3.77 11.67 -7.86
CA LYS A 71 5.17 11.40 -8.21
C LYS A 71 6.11 11.87 -7.10
N THR A 72 5.96 13.11 -6.63
CA THR A 72 6.82 13.65 -5.56
C THR A 72 6.69 12.88 -4.26
N LEU A 73 5.47 12.49 -3.88
CA LEU A 73 5.23 11.70 -2.68
C LEU A 73 5.88 10.32 -2.77
N ARG A 74 5.86 9.68 -3.95
CA ARG A 74 6.55 8.39 -4.18
C ARG A 74 8.06 8.52 -4.07
N GLU A 75 8.63 9.57 -4.65
CA GLU A 75 10.07 9.85 -4.55
C GLU A 75 10.50 10.15 -3.10
N ASP A 76 9.69 10.90 -2.36
CA ASP A 76 9.92 11.16 -0.92
C ASP A 76 9.85 9.89 -0.08
N LEU A 77 8.85 9.05 -0.34
CA LEU A 77 8.69 7.79 0.36
C LEU A 77 9.88 6.86 0.10
N GLN A 78 10.33 6.76 -1.16
CA GLN A 78 11.52 5.99 -1.51
C GLN A 78 12.77 6.52 -0.79
N ARG A 79 12.99 7.84 -0.77
CA ARG A 79 14.12 8.46 -0.06
C ARG A 79 14.09 8.16 1.44
N LYS A 80 12.93 8.28 2.07
CA LYS A 80 12.75 7.99 3.50
C LYS A 80 13.02 6.51 3.81
N ASN A 81 12.56 5.59 2.96
CA ASN A 81 12.80 4.16 3.16
C ASN A 81 14.30 3.82 3.11
N ILE A 82 15.05 4.37 2.15
CA ILE A 82 16.51 4.16 2.06
C ILE A 82 17.21 4.68 3.32
N LEU A 83 16.79 5.83 3.85
CA LEU A 83 17.35 6.37 5.09
C LEU A 83 17.01 5.50 6.30
N LEU A 84 15.78 5.01 6.39
CA LEU A 84 15.36 4.10 7.46
C LEU A 84 16.18 2.80 7.43
N GLU A 85 16.33 2.17 6.27
CA GLU A 85 17.15 0.96 6.10
C GLU A 85 18.60 1.19 6.57
N ARG A 86 19.17 2.35 6.22
CA ARG A 86 20.52 2.72 6.68
C ARG A 86 20.59 2.88 8.19
N TYR A 87 19.63 3.60 8.79
CA TYR A 87 19.59 3.79 10.24
C TYR A 87 19.37 2.47 10.99
N GLU A 88 18.54 1.58 10.47
CA GLU A 88 18.34 0.24 11.02
C GLU A 88 19.64 -0.58 10.98
N ALA A 89 20.38 -0.54 9.86
CA ALA A 89 21.67 -1.21 9.75
C ALA A 89 22.70 -0.64 10.73
N GLU A 90 22.77 0.68 10.88
CA GLU A 90 23.64 1.34 11.85
C GLU A 90 23.26 0.95 13.29
N LEU A 91 21.98 1.00 13.65
CA LEU A 91 21.48 0.58 14.98
C LEU A 91 21.80 -0.88 15.28
N LYS A 92 21.60 -1.79 14.31
CA LYS A 92 21.96 -3.22 14.45
C LYS A 92 23.45 -3.37 14.76
N ARG A 93 24.32 -2.66 14.04
CA ARG A 93 25.77 -2.67 14.28
C ARG A 93 26.15 -2.11 15.65
N TYR A 94 25.59 -0.96 16.03
CA TYR A 94 25.83 -0.36 17.36
C TYR A 94 25.42 -1.28 18.50
N ARG A 95 24.28 -1.99 18.37
CA ARG A 95 23.82 -2.97 19.36
C ARG A 95 24.69 -4.22 19.40
N ALA A 96 25.25 -4.65 18.26
CA ALA A 96 26.11 -5.82 18.19
C ALA A 96 27.53 -5.58 18.71
N ALA A 97 28.07 -4.36 18.56
CA ALA A 97 29.45 -4.04 18.91
C ALA A 97 29.87 -4.42 20.35
N PRO A 98 29.09 -4.15 21.42
CA PRO A 98 29.45 -4.54 22.80
C PRO A 98 29.53 -6.05 23.03
N TRP A 99 28.84 -6.83 22.18
CA TRP A 99 28.87 -8.28 22.22
C TRP A 99 30.08 -8.84 21.46
N MET A 100 30.69 -8.07 20.58
CA MET A 100 31.91 -8.49 19.88
C MET A 100 33.17 -8.36 20.73
N GLU A 101 33.20 -7.40 21.66
CA GLU A 101 34.31 -7.22 22.60
C GLU A 101 34.44 -8.39 23.58
N THR A 102 35.62 -9.00 23.65
CA THR A 102 35.94 -10.13 24.55
C THR A 102 36.06 -9.71 26.01
N ASP A 103 36.61 -8.53 26.28
CA ASP A 103 36.99 -8.05 27.62
C ASP A 103 36.04 -6.98 28.17
N PHE A 104 34.76 -7.02 27.78
CA PHE A 104 33.78 -6.04 28.23
C PHE A 104 33.50 -6.18 29.73
N ALA A 105 33.77 -5.12 30.50
CA ALA A 105 33.45 -5.03 31.92
C ALA A 105 32.23 -4.12 32.12
N GLY A 106 31.09 -4.67 32.53
CA GLY A 106 29.87 -3.91 32.79
C GLY A 106 28.58 -4.66 32.43
N SER A 107 27.47 -3.93 32.27
CA SER A 107 26.20 -4.47 31.80
C SER A 107 26.07 -4.31 30.27
N ARG A 108 25.77 -5.42 29.57
CA ARG A 108 25.46 -5.40 28.14
C ARG A 108 23.94 -5.27 27.95
N LEU A 109 23.52 -4.40 27.04
CA LEU A 109 22.12 -4.33 26.63
C LEU A 109 21.79 -5.52 25.73
N LEU A 110 20.79 -6.30 26.16
CA LEU A 110 20.21 -7.38 25.36
C LEU A 110 19.34 -6.79 24.25
N ASN A 111 19.29 -7.49 23.11
CA ASN A 111 18.36 -7.13 22.06
C ASN A 111 16.92 -7.46 22.52
N GLU A 112 16.08 -6.44 22.69
CA GLU A 112 14.69 -6.62 23.09
C GLU A 112 13.90 -7.48 22.08
N ASP A 113 14.22 -7.38 20.79
CA ASP A 113 13.56 -8.15 19.75
C ASP A 113 13.90 -9.65 19.87
N LEU A 114 15.13 -9.98 20.27
CA LEU A 114 15.54 -11.36 20.56
C LEU A 114 14.70 -11.94 21.70
N VAL A 115 14.60 -11.22 22.82
CA VAL A 115 13.81 -11.65 23.98
C VAL A 115 12.34 -11.78 23.61
N ARG A 116 11.80 -10.84 22.81
CA ARG A 116 10.40 -10.87 22.37
C ARG A 116 10.12 -12.08 21.49
N VAL A 117 10.99 -12.42 20.54
CA VAL A 117 10.84 -13.59 19.68
C VAL A 117 10.87 -14.89 20.49
N LEU A 118 11.82 -15.01 21.42
CA LEU A 118 11.94 -16.18 22.29
C LEU A 118 10.70 -16.37 23.18
N LYS A 119 10.21 -15.30 23.82
CA LYS A 119 9.00 -15.33 24.66
C LYS A 119 7.74 -15.65 23.85
N ALA A 120 7.60 -15.09 22.65
CA ALA A 120 6.39 -15.25 21.84
C ALA A 120 6.24 -16.66 21.26
N ARG A 121 7.35 -17.28 20.83
CA ARG A 121 7.33 -18.58 20.16
C ARG A 121 7.55 -19.76 21.10
N GLY A 122 8.05 -19.53 22.31
CA GLY A 122 8.30 -20.55 23.32
C GLY A 122 9.53 -21.41 23.02
N SER A 123 9.64 -21.98 21.82
CA SER A 123 10.82 -22.68 21.29
C SER A 123 11.13 -22.20 19.87
N VAL A 124 12.40 -21.88 19.59
CA VAL A 124 12.83 -21.34 18.30
C VAL A 124 14.17 -21.97 17.87
N ASP A 125 14.25 -22.44 16.63
CA ASP A 125 15.51 -22.89 16.03
C ASP A 125 16.34 -21.70 15.48
N ARG A 126 17.60 -21.97 15.11
CA ARG A 126 18.52 -20.95 14.58
C ARG A 126 18.03 -20.26 13.30
N HIS A 127 17.40 -20.99 12.40
CA HIS A 127 16.91 -20.40 11.15
C HIS A 127 15.75 -19.44 11.42
N GLN A 128 14.77 -19.91 12.18
CA GLN A 128 13.58 -19.14 12.56
C GLN A 128 13.94 -17.89 13.36
N LEU A 129 14.96 -17.98 14.22
CA LEU A 129 15.41 -16.86 15.03
C LEU A 129 16.02 -15.75 14.17
N PHE A 130 16.94 -16.10 13.27
CA PHE A 130 17.59 -15.10 12.42
C PHE A 130 16.64 -14.49 11.40
N GLU A 131 15.70 -15.27 10.85
CA GLU A 131 14.64 -14.72 10.01
C GLU A 131 13.74 -13.74 10.78
N ALA A 132 13.33 -14.09 11.99
CA ALA A 132 12.49 -13.22 12.82
C ALA A 132 13.19 -11.90 13.21
N LEU A 133 14.52 -11.93 13.34
CA LEU A 133 15.34 -10.75 13.62
C LEU A 133 15.77 -9.99 12.35
N GLY A 134 15.44 -10.51 11.16
CA GLY A 134 15.87 -9.94 9.88
C GLY A 134 17.40 -9.84 9.77
N ILE A 135 18.11 -10.89 10.20
CA ILE A 135 19.59 -10.97 10.13
C ILE A 135 19.96 -11.92 9.00
N ASP A 136 20.78 -11.46 8.06
CA ASP A 136 21.36 -12.34 7.03
C ASP A 136 22.50 -13.16 7.64
N ARG A 137 22.58 -14.45 7.30
CA ARG A 137 23.66 -15.38 7.71
C ARG A 137 25.05 -14.92 7.24
N ARG A 138 25.10 -14.06 6.22
CA ARG A 138 26.34 -13.44 5.71
C ARG A 138 26.86 -12.34 6.64
N GLU A 139 26.01 -11.79 7.50
CA GLU A 139 26.40 -10.79 8.51
C GLU A 139 27.01 -11.50 9.72
N HIS A 140 28.25 -11.96 9.56
CA HIS A 140 28.96 -12.76 10.57
C HIS A 140 29.02 -12.07 11.94
N ASP A 141 29.25 -10.76 11.98
CA ASP A 141 29.31 -10.00 13.24
C ASP A 141 27.96 -9.99 13.98
N LEU A 142 26.86 -9.77 13.25
CA LEU A 142 25.51 -9.80 13.86
C LEU A 142 25.15 -11.21 14.33
N THR A 143 25.47 -12.22 13.52
CA THR A 143 25.23 -13.63 13.86
C THR A 143 25.97 -14.01 15.15
N ASN A 144 27.25 -13.66 15.24
CA ASN A 144 28.07 -13.94 16.42
C ASN A 144 27.59 -13.17 17.66
N ALA A 145 27.18 -11.91 17.49
CA ALA A 145 26.60 -11.12 18.58
C ALA A 145 25.33 -11.75 19.14
N VAL A 146 24.43 -12.26 18.28
CA VAL A 146 23.21 -12.95 18.74
C VAL A 146 23.54 -14.27 19.44
N ILE A 147 24.51 -15.04 18.94
CA ILE A 147 24.95 -16.28 19.60
C ILE A 147 25.46 -15.99 21.03
N LYS A 148 26.32 -14.98 21.19
CA LYS A 148 26.81 -14.57 22.51
C LYS A 148 25.69 -14.06 23.44
N GLN A 149 24.65 -13.43 22.89
CA GLN A 149 23.47 -13.05 23.66
C GLN A 149 22.69 -14.27 24.15
N LEU A 150 22.53 -15.30 23.30
CA LEU A 150 21.87 -16.55 23.68
C LEU A 150 22.68 -17.28 24.76
N GLU A 151 24.00 -17.39 24.60
CA GLU A 151 24.89 -17.97 25.63
C GLU A 151 24.77 -17.22 26.96
N SER A 152 24.68 -15.89 26.93
CA SER A 152 24.46 -15.10 28.14
C SER A 152 23.09 -15.36 28.76
N LEU A 153 22.02 -15.46 27.96
CA LEU A 153 20.67 -15.76 28.45
C LEU A 153 20.58 -17.16 29.05
N GLU A 154 21.25 -18.14 28.45
CA GLU A 154 21.35 -19.51 28.95
C GLU A 154 22.16 -19.55 30.25
N GLY A 155 23.29 -18.85 30.32
CA GLY A 155 24.10 -18.73 31.53
C GLY A 155 23.37 -18.07 32.71
N PHE A 156 22.41 -17.19 32.43
CA PHE A 156 21.53 -16.61 33.45
C PHE A 156 20.27 -17.46 33.75
N GLY A 157 20.05 -18.55 33.02
CA GLY A 157 18.90 -19.45 33.22
C GLY A 157 17.57 -18.94 32.67
N PHE A 158 17.58 -18.03 31.70
CA PHE A 158 16.35 -17.55 31.05
C PHE A 158 15.89 -18.45 29.90
N ILE A 159 16.84 -19.15 29.26
CA ILE A 159 16.60 -20.07 28.16
C ILE A 159 17.37 -21.38 28.35
N GLU A 160 16.91 -22.43 27.67
CA GLU A 160 17.58 -23.73 27.63
C GLU A 160 17.72 -24.19 26.17
N LEU A 161 18.88 -24.74 25.79
CA LEU A 161 19.10 -25.34 24.48
C LEU A 161 18.70 -26.82 24.48
N GLU A 162 17.56 -27.15 23.88
CA GLU A 162 17.10 -28.53 23.71
C GLU A 162 17.12 -28.90 22.21
N LYS A 163 17.90 -29.91 21.82
CA LYS A 163 17.93 -30.47 20.44
C LYS A 163 18.06 -29.40 19.34
N ASP A 164 18.98 -28.45 19.51
CA ASP A 164 19.23 -27.32 18.58
C ASP A 164 18.10 -26.28 18.50
N THR A 165 17.20 -26.27 19.50
CA THR A 165 16.17 -25.23 19.67
C THR A 165 16.33 -24.55 21.02
N TRP A 166 16.22 -23.21 21.04
CA TRP A 166 16.21 -22.46 22.29
C TRP A 166 14.80 -22.33 22.79
N ARG A 167 14.59 -22.74 24.05
CA ARG A 167 13.31 -22.64 24.73
C ARG A 167 13.37 -21.59 25.83
N TRP A 168 12.35 -20.72 25.88
CA TRP A 168 12.18 -19.79 26.99
C TRP A 168 11.61 -20.52 28.22
N ILE A 169 12.27 -20.37 29.38
CA ILE A 169 11.93 -21.12 30.61
C ILE A 169 11.53 -20.23 31.80
N ALA A 170 11.65 -18.91 31.69
CA ALA A 170 11.42 -17.94 32.78
C ALA A 170 10.06 -17.22 32.76
#